data_AF-A0A951LK62-F1
#
_entry.id   AF-A0A951LK62-F1
#
_cell.length_a   1.000
_cell.length_b   1.000
_cell.length_c   1.000
_cell.angle_alpha   90.00
_cell.angle_beta   90.00
_cell.angle_gamma   90.00
#
_symmetry.space_group_name_H-M   'P 1'
#
loop_
_entity.id
_entity.type
_entity.pdbx_description
1 polymer ?
#
loop_
_entity_poly.entity_id
_entity_poly.type
_entity_poly.pdbx_seq_one_letter_code
_entity_poly.pdbx_strand_id
1 'polypeptide(L)' 'MTSTHMFPEDVARLKSVASSHGYDITDEQAVAVWTEYSDQFFASWLYLPPADEQLWQIIRSYLTQQ' A
#
# COMPACT_ATOMS: atom_id res chain seq x y z
N MET A 1 16.98 15.98 8.46
CA MET A 1 16.22 15.95 7.20
C MET A 1 16.01 14.49 6.86
N THR A 2 14.92 13.91 7.36
CA THR A 2 14.57 12.50 7.14
C THR A 2 14.06 12.37 5.71
N SER A 3 14.73 11.53 4.93
CA SER A 3 14.46 11.30 3.51
C SER A 3 13.10 10.64 3.28
N THR A 4 12.02 11.42 3.29
CA THR A 4 10.65 10.98 2.98
C THR A 4 10.38 11.08 1.48
N HIS A 5 11.24 10.46 0.65
CA HIS A 5 11.09 10.54 -0.81
C HIS A 5 10.12 9.50 -1.42
N MET A 6 9.51 8.59 -0.64
CA MET A 6 8.82 7.41 -1.20
C MET A 6 7.30 7.31 -0.94
N PHE A 7 6.75 8.11 -0.03
CA PHE A 7 5.34 8.01 0.36
C PHE A 7 4.32 8.32 -0.77
N PRO A 8 4.52 9.36 -1.62
CA PRO A 8 3.54 9.69 -2.66
C PRO A 8 3.52 8.67 -3.80
N GLU A 9 4.69 8.13 -4.17
CA GLU A 9 4.82 7.16 -5.27
C GLU A 9 4.26 5.80 -4.86
N ASP A 10 4.51 5.37 -3.62
CA ASP A 10 3.94 4.16 -3.05
C ASP A 10 2.41 4.24 -2.97
N VAL A 11 1.86 5.38 -2.53
CA VAL A 11 0.40 5.62 -2.50
C VAL A 11 -0.19 5.60 -3.91
N ALA A 12 0.45 6.27 -4.87
CA ALA A 12 0.00 6.25 -6.26
C ALA A 12 0.02 4.83 -6.85
N ARG A 13 1.03 4.03 -6.50
CA ARG A 13 1.15 2.64 -6.93
C ARG A 13 0.06 1.75 -6.32
N LEU A 14 -0.21 1.86 -5.02
CA LEU A 14 -1.28 1.13 -4.35
C LEU A 14 -2.64 1.42 -5.00
N LYS A 15 -2.92 2.69 -5.30
CA LYS A 15 -4.12 3.10 -6.02
C LYS A 15 -4.18 2.51 -7.43
N SER A 16 -3.09 2.58 -8.18
CA SER A 16 -3.02 2.02 -9.54
C SER A 16 -3.30 0.52 -9.55
N VAL A 17 -2.71 -0.22 -8.60
CA VAL A 17 -2.96 -1.67 -8.47
C VAL A 17 -4.42 -1.92 -8.08
N ALA A 18 -4.97 -1.22 -7.09
CA ALA A 18 -6.37 -1.36 -6.72
C ALA A 18 -7.33 -1.09 -7.90
N SER A 19 -7.11 0.00 -8.65
CA SER A 19 -7.91 0.35 -9.82
C SER A 19 -7.82 -0.70 -10.93
N SER A 20 -6.64 -1.30 -11.15
CA SER A 20 -6.48 -2.42 -12.11
C SER A 20 -7.29 -3.66 -11.73
N HIS A 21 -7.64 -3.81 -10.45
CA HIS A 21 -8.48 -4.88 -9.92
C HIS A 21 -9.95 -4.49 -9.74
N GLY A 22 -10.34 -3.29 -10.20
CA GLY A 22 -11.72 -2.79 -10.14
C GLY A 22 -12.12 -2.14 -8.81
N TYR A 23 -11.15 -1.83 -7.95
CA TYR A 23 -11.37 -1.15 -6.67
C TYR A 23 -10.89 0.29 -6.76
N ASP A 24 -11.72 1.23 -6.33
CA ASP A 24 -11.33 2.62 -6.15
C ASP A 24 -11.06 2.85 -4.65
N ILE A 25 -9.80 3.06 -4.29
CA ILE A 25 -9.40 3.36 -2.91
C ILE A 25 -8.98 4.82 -2.79
N THR A 26 -9.35 5.45 -1.69
CA THR A 26 -8.95 6.83 -1.39
C THR A 26 -7.48 6.91 -0.99
N ASP A 27 -6.91 8.12 -1.04
CA ASP A 27 -5.54 8.35 -0.56
C ASP A 27 -5.42 7.94 0.92
N GLU A 28 -6.43 8.23 1.74
CA GLU A 28 -6.46 7.83 3.15
C GLU A 28 -6.44 6.31 3.32
N GLN A 29 -7.20 5.58 2.50
CA GLN A 29 -7.18 4.11 2.50
C GLN A 29 -5.84 3.56 2.03
N ALA A 30 -5.24 4.12 0.98
CA ALA A 30 -3.92 3.71 0.52
C ALA A 30 -2.83 3.96 1.58
N VAL A 31 -2.91 5.08 2.30
CA VAL A 31 -2.04 5.39 3.44
C VAL A 31 -2.26 4.40 4.58
N ALA A 32 -3.51 4.05 4.87
CA ALA A 32 -3.83 3.08 5.91
C ALA A 32 -3.32 1.68 5.55
N VAL A 33 -3.49 1.21 4.31
CA VAL A 33 -2.92 -0.04 3.78
C VAL A 33 -1.40 -0.04 3.96
N TRP A 34 -0.73 1.03 3.55
CA TRP A 34 0.73 1.16 3.68
C TRP A 34 1.18 1.13 5.14
N THR A 35 0.45 1.83 6.01
CA THR A 35 0.74 1.90 7.45
C THR A 35 0.54 0.55 8.12
N GLU A 36 -0.58 -0.12 7.86
CA GLU A 36 -0.91 -1.41 8.44
C GLU A 36 0.05 -2.51 7.95
N TYR A 37 0.39 -2.51 6.66
CA TYR A 37 1.43 -3.39 6.12
C TYR A 37 2.78 -3.15 6.82
N SER A 38 3.15 -1.89 7.02
CA SER A 38 4.40 -1.51 7.69
C SER A 38 4.43 -1.90 9.17
N ASP A 39 3.28 -1.89 9.85
CA ASP A 39 3.14 -2.24 11.27
C ASP A 39 3.09 -3.77 11.49
N GLN A 40 2.32 -4.50 10.66
CA GLN A 40 2.17 -5.96 10.79
C GLN A 40 3.47 -6.73 10.54
N PHE A 41 4.30 -6.29 9.60
CA PHE A 41 5.48 -7.06 9.22
C PHE A 41 6.68 -6.87 10.16
N PHE A 42 6.65 -5.94 11.12
CA PHE A 42 7.82 -5.56 11.95
C PHE A 42 9.12 -5.37 11.13
N ALA A 43 8.99 -5.20 9.82
CA ALA A 43 10.07 -5.34 8.86
C ALA A 43 10.43 -3.93 8.45
N SER A 44 11.67 -3.57 8.80
CA SER A 44 12.38 -2.38 8.35
C SER A 44 11.70 -1.69 7.18
N TRP A 45 10.94 -0.63 7.51
CA TRP A 45 10.36 0.30 6.57
C TRP A 45 11.34 0.60 5.46
N LEU A 46 11.01 0.27 4.22
CA LEU A 46 11.72 0.91 3.11
C LEU A 46 10.97 0.77 1.79
N TYR A 47 10.30 -0.36 1.50
CA TYR A 47 9.69 -0.56 0.18
C TYR A 47 8.44 -1.44 0.19
N LEU A 48 7.44 -1.02 -0.59
CA LEU A 48 6.37 -1.87 -1.07
C LEU A 48 6.93 -3.02 -1.94
N PRO A 49 6.32 -4.22 -1.92
CA PRO A 49 6.69 -5.30 -2.82
C PRO A 49 6.71 -4.83 -4.28
N PRO A 50 7.74 -5.18 -5.06
CA PRO A 50 7.84 -4.74 -6.46
C PRO A 50 6.87 -5.49 -7.38
N ALA A 51 6.21 -6.54 -6.89
CA ALA A 51 5.25 -7.33 -7.67
C ALA A 51 3.81 -6.87 -7.37
N ASP A 52 3.09 -6.48 -8.42
CA ASP A 52 1.72 -5.97 -8.30
C ASP A 52 0.75 -7.00 -7.72
N GLU A 53 0.98 -8.30 -7.98
CA GLU A 53 0.18 -9.38 -7.39
C GLU A 53 0.33 -9.45 -5.86
N GLN A 54 1.54 -9.22 -5.33
CA GLN A 54 1.78 -9.19 -3.89
C GLN A 54 1.17 -7.92 -3.26
N LEU A 55 1.27 -6.78 -3.95
CA LEU A 55 0.60 -5.54 -3.55
C LEU A 55 -0.92 -5.72 -3.49
N TRP A 56 -1.49 -6.41 -4.48
CA TRP A 56 -2.90 -6.70 -4.49
C TRP A 56 -3.33 -7.58 -3.31
N GLN A 57 -2.54 -8.58 -2.92
CA GLN A 57 -2.86 -9.39 -1.73
C GLN A 57 -2.90 -8.53 -0.46
N ILE A 58 -1.99 -7.57 -0.32
CA ILE A 58 -1.95 -6.64 0.83
C ILE A 58 -3.19 -5.74 0.82
N ILE A 59 -3.49 -5.10 -0.31
CA ILE A 59 -4.67 -4.24 -0.47
C ILE A 59 -5.95 -5.02 -0.21
N ARG A 60 -6.08 -6.21 -0.80
CA ARG A 60 -7.24 -7.08 -0.63
C ARG A 60 -7.42 -7.52 0.81
N SER A 61 -6.34 -7.88 1.50
CA SER A 61 -6.38 -8.24 2.92
C SER A 61 -6.97 -7.11 3.74
N TYR A 62 -6.49 -5.87 3.53
CA TYR A 62 -7.02 -4.67 4.17
C TYR A 62 -8.51 -4.44 3.87
N LEU A 63 -8.89 -4.49 2.59
CA LEU A 63 -10.29 -4.29 2.17
C LEU A 63 -11.25 -5.37 2.68
N THR A 64 -10.76 -6.57 3.00
CA THR A 64 -11.59 -7.67 3.52
C THR A 64 -11.74 -7.63 5.05
N GLN A 65 -10.89 -6.87 5.76
CA GLN A 65 -10.98 -6.69 7.20
C GLN A 65 -11.87 -5.51 7.64
N GLN A 66 -12.40 -4.73 6.70
CA GLN A 66 -13.45 -3.73 6.94
C GLN A 66 -14.86 -4.30 6.71
#